data_AF-A0A915EMS7-F1
#
_entry.id   AF-A0A915EMS7-F1
#
_cell.length_a   1.000
_cell.length_b   1.000
_cell.length_c   1.000
_cell.angle_alpha   90.00
_cell.angle_beta   90.00
_cell.angle_gamma   90.00
#
_symmetry.space_group_name_H-M   'P 1'
#
loop_
_entity.id
_entity.type
_entity.pdbx_description
1 polymer ?
#
loop_
_entity_poly.entity_id
_entity_poly.type
_entity_poly.pdbx_seq_one_letter_code
_entity_poly.pdbx_strand_id
1 'polypeptide(L)'
;MTIRLHLTPKYLKTPSTAEEWNRIATKFWEKLNSPNTIGAIDGKHILLKAPTNTGSLHYNYKGGFSTVLLATCDADYKCVYADVGNYGKDSDGGIFGKCSFNEALDRKVLNLPEVKNLSVTDVFTPLFIVGDAAFPLRDNIMRPFPGDELDYGRMLLLGTMKYEKYSTTQVPPSKHHHKGASTKILPPREEAVRVL
;
A
#
# COMPACT_ATOMS: atom_id res chain seq x y z
N MET A 1 13.64 10.76 21.47
CA MET A 1 13.27 10.03 20.24
C MET A 1 14.56 9.74 19.44
N THR A 2 15.23 8.64 19.76
CA THR A 2 16.64 8.37 19.36
C THR A 2 16.74 7.59 18.04
N ILE A 3 15.70 6.82 17.69
CA ILE A 3 15.67 5.92 16.53
C ILE A 3 15.74 6.70 15.20
N ARG A 4 14.86 7.69 15.01
CA ARG A 4 14.82 8.52 13.80
C ARG A 4 16.16 9.24 13.55
N LEU A 5 16.79 9.76 14.60
CA LEU A 5 18.04 10.53 14.45
C LEU A 5 19.24 9.65 14.08
N HIS A 6 19.29 8.40 14.52
CA HIS A 6 20.51 7.56 14.40
C HIS A 6 20.40 6.47 13.34
N LEU A 7 19.20 5.95 13.06
CA LEU A 7 19.02 4.83 12.13
C LEU A 7 18.55 5.28 10.75
N THR A 8 17.70 6.31 10.69
CA THR A 8 17.17 6.81 9.41
C THR A 8 18.29 7.19 8.43
N PRO A 9 19.32 7.98 8.78
CA PRO A 9 20.38 8.33 7.83
C PRO A 9 21.23 7.16 7.35
N LYS A 10 21.25 6.04 8.09
CA LYS A 10 22.09 4.87 7.81
C LYS A 10 21.39 3.81 6.96
N TYR A 11 20.09 3.63 7.19
CA TYR A 11 19.32 2.51 6.62
C TYR A 11 18.17 2.94 5.73
N LEU A 12 17.83 4.22 5.70
CA LEU A 12 16.73 4.74 4.92
C LEU A 12 17.24 5.76 3.90
N LYS A 13 16.93 5.51 2.63
CA LYS A 13 17.19 6.45 1.55
C LYS A 13 15.87 6.83 0.89
N THR A 14 15.34 8.00 1.25
CA THR A 14 14.19 8.57 0.56
C THR A 14 14.64 9.12 -0.80
N PRO A 15 13.97 8.74 -1.89
CA PRO A 15 14.28 9.27 -3.21
C PRO A 15 14.15 10.79 -3.24
N SER A 16 15.08 11.44 -3.93
CA SER A 16 15.12 12.91 -4.03
C SER A 16 15.12 13.43 -5.46
N THR A 17 15.12 12.55 -6.46
CA THR A 17 15.07 12.95 -7.87
C THR A 17 13.93 12.27 -8.63
N ALA A 18 13.47 12.91 -9.70
CA ALA A 18 12.43 12.39 -10.56
C ALA A 18 12.81 11.02 -11.15
N GLU A 19 14.10 10.80 -11.46
CA GLU A 19 14.62 9.53 -11.99
C GLU A 19 14.51 8.40 -10.96
N GLU A 20 14.80 8.67 -9.69
CA GLU A 20 14.67 7.67 -8.62
C GLU A 20 13.21 7.29 -8.40
N TRP A 21 12.29 8.27 -8.40
CA TRP A 21 10.85 8.00 -8.33
C TRP A 21 10.32 7.23 -9.54
N ASN A 22 10.77 7.60 -10.75
CA ASN A 22 10.40 6.87 -11.96
C ASN A 22 10.88 5.42 -11.93
N ARG A 23 12.07 5.15 -11.39
CA ARG A 23 12.56 3.77 -11.20
C ARG A 23 11.66 2.96 -10.28
N ILE A 24 11.16 3.57 -9.19
CA ILE A 24 10.21 2.89 -8.30
C ILE A 24 8.89 2.63 -9.03
N ALA A 25 8.34 3.62 -9.73
CA ALA A 25 7.11 3.48 -10.50
C ALA A 25 7.20 2.39 -11.57
N THR A 26 8.33 2.30 -12.28
CA THR A 26 8.58 1.23 -13.24
C THR A 26 8.55 -0.14 -12.56
N LYS A 27 9.16 -0.30 -11.39
CA LYS A 27 9.12 -1.58 -10.67
C LYS A 27 7.74 -1.95 -10.17
N PHE A 28 6.94 -0.98 -9.70
CA PHE A 28 5.54 -1.24 -9.35
C PHE A 28 4.72 -1.70 -10.56
N TRP A 29 4.97 -1.10 -11.73
CA TRP A 29 4.35 -1.56 -12.96
C TRP A 29 4.78 -2.98 -13.33
N GLU A 30 6.09 -3.26 -13.37
CA GLU A 30 6.64 -4.55 -13.77
C GLU A 30 6.28 -5.71 -12.84
N LYS A 31 6.11 -5.45 -11.54
CA LYS A 31 5.91 -6.50 -10.53
C LYS A 31 4.49 -6.67 -10.03
N LEU A 32 3.72 -5.58 -10.05
CA LEU A 32 2.42 -5.50 -9.39
C LEU A 32 1.34 -4.96 -10.31
N ASN A 33 1.65 -4.72 -11.59
CA ASN A 33 0.77 -4.07 -12.57
C ASN A 33 0.13 -2.77 -12.03
N SER A 34 0.89 -2.04 -11.21
CA SER A 34 0.43 -0.81 -10.54
C SER A 34 1.15 0.39 -11.15
N PRO A 35 0.61 0.97 -12.24
CA PRO A 35 1.26 2.07 -12.94
C PRO A 35 1.30 3.33 -12.08
N ASN A 36 2.32 4.17 -12.27
CA ASN A 36 2.52 5.44 -11.56
C ASN A 36 2.56 5.35 -10.02
N THR A 37 2.62 4.14 -9.46
CA THR A 37 2.70 3.93 -8.00
C THR A 37 4.14 4.06 -7.53
N ILE A 38 4.39 4.93 -6.55
CA ILE A 38 5.75 5.20 -6.04
C ILE A 38 5.98 4.71 -4.61
N GLY A 39 4.97 4.12 -4.00
CA GLY A 39 5.11 3.51 -2.70
C GLY A 39 3.78 2.95 -2.19
N ALA A 40 3.88 1.99 -1.27
CA ALA A 40 2.78 1.55 -0.44
C ALA A 40 3.02 2.02 1.00
N ILE A 41 2.07 2.74 1.58
CA ILE A 41 2.18 3.31 2.93
C ILE A 41 1.27 2.55 3.90
N ASP A 42 1.82 2.22 5.08
CA ASP A 42 1.08 1.56 6.15
C ASP A 42 1.67 1.89 7.53
N GLY A 43 0.83 1.78 8.56
CA GLY A 43 1.21 1.95 9.95
C GLY A 43 1.35 0.62 10.69
N LYS A 44 2.39 0.51 11.52
CA LYS A 44 2.64 -0.68 12.36
C LYS A 44 2.85 -0.31 13.82
N HIS A 45 2.01 -0.87 14.69
CA HIS A 45 2.21 -0.78 16.14
C HIS A 45 3.41 -1.62 16.58
N ILE A 46 4.40 -0.96 17.18
CA ILE A 46 5.51 -1.59 17.90
C ILE A 46 5.12 -1.61 19.37
N LEU A 47 4.94 -2.82 19.92
CA LEU A 47 4.58 -3.01 21.31
C LEU A 47 5.69 -2.48 22.25
N LEU A 48 5.25 -1.80 23.30
CA LEU A 48 6.11 -1.25 24.33
C LEU A 48 5.75 -1.89 25.68
N LYS A 49 6.76 -2.07 26.52
CA LYS A 49 6.52 -2.17 27.96
C LYS A 49 5.98 -0.81 28.42
N ALA A 50 4.88 -0.81 29.17
CA ALA A 50 4.18 0.41 29.60
C ALA A 50 5.17 1.47 30.10
N PRO A 51 5.31 2.61 29.40
CA PRO A 51 6.22 3.66 29.84
C PRO A 51 5.63 4.35 31.07
N THR A 52 6.46 4.51 32.10
CA THR A 52 6.07 5.08 33.39
C THR A 52 5.44 6.47 33.21
N ASN A 53 4.32 6.75 33.88
CA ASN A 53 3.65 8.06 33.88
C ASN A 53 3.16 8.58 32.51
N THR A 54 2.87 7.72 31.52
CA THR A 54 2.37 8.15 30.20
C THR A 54 0.85 8.15 30.03
N GLY A 55 0.10 7.76 31.08
CA GLY A 55 -1.36 7.62 31.00
C GLY A 55 -1.78 6.65 29.89
N SER A 56 -2.78 7.02 29.09
CA SER A 56 -3.26 6.24 27.94
C SER A 56 -2.68 6.68 26.59
N LEU A 57 -1.70 7.61 26.57
CA LEU A 57 -1.18 8.16 25.31
C LEU A 57 -0.61 7.09 24.38
N HIS A 58 0.09 6.10 24.94
CA HIS A 58 0.64 4.98 24.18
C HIS A 58 -0.30 3.78 24.14
N TYR A 59 -1.46 3.83 24.80
CA TYR A 59 -2.41 2.73 24.82
C TYR A 59 -3.15 2.64 23.49
N ASN A 60 -2.97 1.53 22.78
CA ASN A 60 -3.61 1.28 21.50
C ASN A 60 -4.99 0.65 21.66
N TYR A 61 -5.74 0.63 20.57
CA TYR A 61 -7.08 0.04 20.51
C TYR A 61 -7.11 -1.48 20.77
N LYS A 62 -5.96 -2.16 20.71
CA LYS A 62 -5.81 -3.61 21.00
C LYS A 62 -5.50 -3.89 22.47
N GLY A 63 -5.54 -2.88 23.33
CA GLY A 63 -5.39 -3.05 24.78
C GLY A 63 -3.95 -3.08 25.29
N GLY A 64 -2.97 -2.64 24.49
CA GLY A 64 -1.55 -2.64 24.85
C GLY A 64 -0.86 -1.29 24.63
N PHE A 65 0.31 -1.09 25.22
CA PHE A 65 1.13 0.10 24.96
C PHE A 65 1.92 -0.08 23.67
N SER A 66 1.93 0.93 22.80
CA SER A 66 2.70 0.92 21.57
C SER A 66 3.16 2.31 21.12
N THR A 67 4.17 2.31 20.26
CA THR A 67 4.48 3.43 19.37
C THR A 67 4.23 2.99 17.94
N VAL A 68 3.84 3.92 17.07
CA VAL A 68 3.56 3.61 15.68
C VAL A 68 4.80 3.90 14.81
N LEU A 69 5.13 2.93 13.96
CA LEU A 69 5.98 3.08 12.78
C LEU A 69 5.07 3.33 11.58
N LEU A 70 5.18 4.50 10.96
CA LEU A 70 4.62 4.75 9.64
C LEU A 70 5.72 4.52 8.60
N ALA A 71 5.50 3.65 7.62
CA ALA A 71 6.50 3.34 6.61
C ALA A 71 5.91 3.39 5.20
N THR A 72 6.70 3.84 4.24
CA THR A 72 6.40 3.74 2.81
C THR A 72 7.44 2.83 2.17
N CYS A 73 6.98 1.81 1.46
CA CYS A 73 7.83 0.80 0.83
C CYS A 73 7.72 0.83 -0.69
N ASP A 74 8.83 0.52 -1.38
CA ASP A 74 8.84 0.29 -2.83
C ASP A 74 8.38 -1.14 -3.20
N ALA A 75 8.33 -1.43 -4.51
CA ALA A 75 7.95 -2.75 -5.04
C ALA A 75 8.97 -3.87 -4.76
N ASP A 76 10.15 -3.56 -4.18
CA ASP A 76 11.12 -4.53 -3.68
C ASP A 76 10.96 -4.78 -2.17
N TYR A 77 9.88 -4.29 -1.57
CA TYR A 77 9.64 -4.33 -0.11
C TYR A 77 10.71 -3.57 0.70
N LYS A 78 11.37 -2.58 0.10
CA LYS A 78 12.35 -1.73 0.79
C LYS A 78 11.67 -0.45 1.26
N CYS A 79 11.87 -0.12 2.53
CA CYS A 79 11.40 1.16 3.06
C CYS A 79 12.12 2.32 2.34
N VAL A 80 11.36 3.18 1.69
CA VAL A 80 11.82 4.45 1.10
C VAL A 80 11.55 5.62 2.05
N TYR A 81 10.55 5.49 2.92
CA TYR A 81 10.28 6.42 4.00
C TYR A 81 9.92 5.66 5.29
N ALA A 82 10.28 6.21 6.45
CA ALA A 82 9.88 5.70 7.75
C ALA A 82 9.86 6.82 8.80
N ASP A 83 8.80 6.88 9.60
CA ASP A 83 8.66 7.72 10.78
C ASP A 83 8.26 6.88 11.99
N VAL A 84 9.00 7.01 13.09
CA VAL A 84 8.84 6.18 14.30
C VAL A 84 8.80 7.07 15.52
N GLY A 85 7.80 6.86 16.38
CA GLY A 85 7.70 7.57 17.66
C GLY A 85 6.33 8.17 17.92
N ASN A 86 5.38 7.98 17.02
CA ASN A 86 4.01 8.44 17.20
C ASN A 86 3.29 7.63 18.28
N TYR A 87 2.26 8.25 18.87
CA TYR A 87 1.49 7.65 19.95
C TYR A 87 0.67 6.45 19.47
N GLY A 88 0.60 5.40 20.28
CA GLY A 88 -0.14 4.17 19.95
C GLY A 88 -1.66 4.36 19.79
N LYS A 89 -2.21 5.50 20.19
CA LYS A 89 -3.62 5.85 19.98
C LYS A 89 -3.88 6.58 18.65
N ASP A 90 -2.83 7.09 18.00
CA ASP A 90 -2.98 7.90 16.78
C ASP A 90 -3.30 6.97 15.60
N SER A 91 -4.22 7.39 14.72
CA SER A 91 -4.53 6.67 13.48
C SER A 91 -3.47 6.92 12.41
N ASP A 92 -3.37 6.02 11.43
CA ASP A 92 -2.39 6.14 10.35
C ASP A 92 -2.58 7.42 9.53
N GLY A 93 -3.82 7.80 9.21
CA GLY A 93 -4.12 9.08 8.58
C GLY A 93 -3.75 10.30 9.44
N GLY A 94 -3.93 10.22 10.75
CA GLY A 94 -3.54 11.27 11.68
C GLY A 94 -2.02 11.41 11.81
N ILE A 95 -1.29 10.30 11.78
CA ILE A 95 0.17 10.28 11.79
C ILE A 95 0.70 10.81 10.45
N PHE A 96 0.12 10.36 9.35
CA PHE A 96 0.46 10.83 8.02
C PHE A 96 0.30 12.35 7.89
N GLY A 97 -0.81 12.91 8.36
CA GLY A 97 -1.07 14.35 8.27
C GLY A 97 -0.01 15.24 8.91
N LYS A 98 0.75 14.74 9.90
CA LYS A 98 1.83 15.46 10.60
C LYS A 98 3.24 14.97 10.28
N CYS A 99 3.40 13.94 9.44
CA CYS A 99 4.71 13.38 9.16
C CYS A 99 5.48 14.24 8.15
N SER A 100 6.81 14.17 8.19
CA SER A 100 7.67 14.97 7.30
C SER A 100 7.53 14.57 5.82
N PHE A 101 7.03 13.37 5.54
CA PHE A 101 6.77 12.94 4.17
C PHE A 101 5.56 13.65 3.57
N ASN A 102 4.48 13.77 4.33
CA ASN A 102 3.31 14.54 3.91
C ASN A 102 3.67 16.03 3.71
N GLU A 103 4.44 16.60 4.63
CA GLU A 103 4.94 17.97 4.47
C GLU A 103 5.80 18.13 3.20
N ALA A 104 6.66 17.16 2.90
CA ALA A 104 7.51 17.19 1.72
C ALA A 104 6.71 17.05 0.41
N LEU A 105 5.64 16.25 0.42
CA LEU A 105 4.66 16.13 -0.65
C LEU A 105 3.94 17.48 -0.88
N ASP A 106 3.43 18.10 0.18
CA ASP A 106 2.68 19.37 0.11
C ASP A 106 3.55 20.52 -0.41
N ARG A 107 4.82 20.57 0.04
CA ARG A 107 5.80 21.56 -0.40
C ARG A 107 6.41 21.26 -1.77
N LYS A 108 6.07 20.12 -2.39
CA LYS A 108 6.64 19.66 -3.67
C LYS A 108 8.17 19.54 -3.67
N VAL A 109 8.79 19.27 -2.52
CA VAL A 109 10.25 19.16 -2.38
C VAL A 109 10.79 17.74 -2.60
N LEU A 110 9.91 16.77 -2.88
CA LEU A 110 10.30 15.40 -3.25
C LEU A 110 10.70 15.26 -4.72
N ASN A 111 10.55 16.31 -5.54
CA ASN A 111 10.85 16.29 -6.97
C ASN A 111 10.11 15.16 -7.72
N LEU A 112 8.81 15.00 -7.40
CA LEU A 112 7.94 14.08 -8.14
C LEU A 112 7.73 14.59 -9.58
N PRO A 113 7.71 13.71 -10.59
CA PRO A 113 7.31 14.10 -11.94
C PRO A 113 5.84 14.60 -11.93
N GLU A 114 5.54 15.65 -12.70
CA GLU A 114 4.25 16.33 -12.61
C GLU A 114 3.05 15.44 -12.98
N VAL A 115 3.10 14.77 -14.12
CA VAL A 115 2.08 13.81 -14.56
C VAL A 115 2.71 12.81 -15.52
N LYS A 116 2.22 11.56 -15.49
CA LYS A 116 2.63 10.52 -16.41
C LYS A 116 1.40 9.82 -16.97
N ASN A 117 1.44 9.51 -18.25
CA ASN A 117 0.41 8.71 -18.89
C ASN A 117 0.33 7.34 -18.20
N LEU A 118 -0.89 6.91 -17.86
CA LEU A 118 -1.18 5.54 -17.48
C LEU A 118 -1.04 4.67 -18.73
N SER A 119 0.16 4.13 -18.93
CA SER A 119 0.71 3.42 -20.12
C SER A 119 -0.26 2.96 -21.22
N VAL A 120 -1.41 2.39 -20.86
CA VAL A 120 -2.41 1.76 -21.74
C VAL A 120 -3.64 2.63 -22.01
N THR A 121 -3.63 3.91 -21.62
CA THR A 121 -4.77 4.83 -21.71
C THR A 121 -4.32 6.23 -22.09
N ASP A 122 -5.24 7.09 -22.52
CA ASP A 122 -4.98 8.53 -22.69
C ASP A 122 -5.10 9.31 -21.38
N VAL A 123 -5.14 8.61 -20.24
CA VAL A 123 -5.31 9.21 -18.91
C VAL A 123 -3.94 9.55 -18.33
N PHE A 124 -3.76 10.81 -17.95
CA PHE A 124 -2.57 11.28 -17.25
C PHE A 124 -2.87 11.37 -15.77
N THR A 125 -2.01 10.73 -14.96
CA THR A 125 -2.10 10.83 -13.50
C THR A 125 -0.76 11.25 -12.92
N PRO A 126 -0.75 11.98 -11.80
CA PRO A 126 0.47 12.17 -11.02
C PRO A 126 0.98 10.81 -10.53
N LEU A 127 2.24 10.79 -10.10
CA LEU A 127 2.75 9.65 -9.35
C LEU A 127 2.11 9.67 -7.95
N PHE A 128 1.67 8.52 -7.48
CA PHE A 128 0.90 8.41 -6.23
C PHE A 128 1.40 7.29 -5.34
N ILE A 129 1.13 7.43 -4.05
CA ILE A 129 1.32 6.40 -3.03
C ILE A 129 -0.01 5.68 -2.82
N VAL A 130 0.02 4.38 -2.60
CA VAL A 130 -1.18 3.62 -2.21
C VAL A 130 -1.20 3.43 -0.70
N GLY A 131 -2.34 3.65 -0.07
CA GLY A 131 -2.58 3.39 1.36
C GLY A 131 -3.92 2.70 1.55
N ASP A 132 -4.17 2.21 2.77
CA ASP A 132 -5.47 1.65 3.14
C ASP A 132 -6.54 2.76 3.35
N ALA A 133 -7.72 2.37 3.82
CA ALA A 133 -8.83 3.29 4.03
C ALA A 133 -8.58 4.34 5.13
N ALA A 134 -7.58 4.14 6.00
CA ALA A 134 -7.24 5.09 7.06
C ALA A 134 -6.52 6.34 6.53
N PHE A 135 -5.95 6.28 5.33
CA PHE A 135 -5.30 7.42 4.68
C PHE A 135 -6.31 8.31 3.95
N PRO A 136 -6.03 9.62 3.77
CA PRO A 136 -6.86 10.50 2.97
C PRO A 136 -6.67 10.23 1.46
N LEU A 137 -7.73 10.40 0.67
CA LEU A 137 -7.62 10.44 -0.80
C LEU A 137 -7.06 11.81 -1.22
N ARG A 138 -5.99 11.81 -2.01
CA ARG A 138 -5.29 13.02 -2.50
C ARG A 138 -4.74 12.77 -3.91
N ASP A 139 -4.30 13.81 -4.62
CA ASP A 139 -3.68 13.66 -5.95
C ASP A 139 -2.50 12.69 -5.94
N ASN A 140 -1.73 12.69 -4.85
CA ASN A 140 -0.54 11.86 -4.64
C ASN A 140 -0.77 10.68 -3.68
N ILE A 141 -2.02 10.42 -3.27
CA ILE A 141 -2.38 9.29 -2.38
C ILE A 141 -3.68 8.66 -2.82
N MET A 142 -3.59 7.41 -3.24
CA MET A 142 -4.73 6.58 -3.60
C MET A 142 -5.08 5.63 -2.45
N ARG A 143 -6.37 5.45 -2.22
CA ARG A 143 -6.91 4.50 -1.25
C ARG A 143 -8.08 3.72 -1.87
N PRO A 144 -8.45 2.54 -1.32
CA PRO A 144 -9.64 1.84 -1.76
C PRO A 144 -10.89 2.72 -1.68
N PHE A 145 -11.84 2.49 -2.59
CA PHE A 145 -13.15 3.13 -2.50
C PHE A 145 -13.80 2.78 -1.16
N PRO A 146 -14.43 3.75 -0.48
CA PRO A 146 -15.11 3.49 0.79
C PRO A 146 -16.35 2.61 0.56
N GLY A 147 -16.62 1.71 1.51
CA GLY A 147 -17.77 0.81 1.52
C GLY A 147 -17.41 -0.65 1.21
N ASP A 148 -18.26 -1.57 1.69
CA ASP A 148 -18.08 -3.01 1.52
C ASP A 148 -18.71 -3.54 0.21
N GLU A 149 -19.57 -2.74 -0.43
CA GLU A 149 -20.21 -3.05 -1.71
C GLU A 149 -19.44 -2.40 -2.87
N LEU A 150 -18.48 -3.15 -3.39
CA LEU A 150 -17.83 -2.81 -4.65
C LEU A 150 -18.68 -3.36 -5.80
N ASP A 151 -19.27 -2.50 -6.63
CA ASP A 151 -19.81 -2.96 -7.91
C ASP A 151 -18.71 -3.64 -8.75
N TYR A 152 -19.09 -4.46 -9.72
CA TYR A 152 -18.14 -5.20 -10.58
C TYR A 152 -17.06 -4.29 -11.24
N GLY A 153 -17.36 -3.02 -11.48
CA GLY A 153 -16.41 -2.03 -12.00
C GLY A 153 -15.36 -1.60 -10.97
N ARG A 154 -15.74 -1.48 -9.69
CA ARG A 154 -14.83 -1.17 -8.58
C ARG A 154 -13.97 -2.36 -8.16
N MET A 155 -14.45 -3.59 -8.37
CA MET A 155 -13.72 -4.82 -8.04
C MET A 155 -12.53 -5.08 -8.99
N LEU A 156 -12.60 -4.61 -10.24
CA LEU A 156 -11.52 -4.74 -11.24
C LEU A 156 -10.22 -4.04 -10.82
N LEU A 157 -10.30 -2.91 -10.11
CA LEU A 157 -9.11 -2.17 -9.65
C LEU A 157 -8.36 -2.88 -8.52
N LEU A 158 -9.07 -3.68 -7.71
CA LEU A 158 -8.48 -4.49 -6.62
C LEU A 158 -8.13 -5.91 -7.07
N GLY A 159 -8.85 -6.46 -8.05
CA GLY A 159 -8.74 -7.84 -8.52
C GLY A 159 -7.55 -8.11 -9.46
N THR A 160 -7.09 -7.11 -10.23
CA THR A 160 -5.91 -7.24 -11.11
C THR A 160 -4.62 -7.52 -10.34
N MET A 161 -4.51 -7.13 -9.07
CA MET A 161 -3.36 -7.48 -8.23
C MET A 161 -3.43 -8.89 -7.62
N LYS A 162 -4.61 -9.52 -7.55
CA LYS A 162 -4.76 -10.88 -6.99
C LYS A 162 -4.69 -11.99 -8.05
N TYR A 163 -5.08 -11.70 -9.29
CA TYR A 163 -5.24 -12.72 -10.33
C TYR A 163 -3.91 -13.31 -10.84
N GLU A 164 -2.80 -12.57 -10.78
CA GLU A 164 -1.49 -13.09 -11.21
C GLU A 164 -0.85 -14.06 -10.20
N LYS A 165 -1.26 -14.05 -8.93
CA LYS A 165 -0.68 -14.93 -7.90
C LYS A 165 -1.14 -16.40 -8.00
N TYR A 166 -2.24 -16.66 -8.72
CA TYR A 166 -2.84 -18.00 -8.85
C TYR A 166 -2.58 -18.68 -10.19
N SER A 167 -1.92 -18.02 -11.16
CA SER A 167 -1.68 -18.60 -12.49
C SER A 167 -0.39 -19.44 -12.59
N THR A 168 0.45 -19.50 -11.55
CA THR A 168 1.78 -20.14 -11.62
C THR A 168 1.90 -21.47 -10.87
N THR A 169 0.79 -22.13 -10.51
CA THR A 169 0.84 -23.53 -10.04
C THR A 169 0.50 -24.46 -11.19
N GLN A 170 1.52 -25.17 -11.67
CA GLN A 170 1.47 -26.05 -12.83
C GLN A 170 0.41 -27.16 -12.67
N VAL A 171 -0.47 -27.28 -13.67
CA VAL A 171 -1.38 -28.43 -13.82
C VAL A 171 -0.59 -29.57 -14.49
N PRO A 172 -0.47 -30.76 -13.90
CA PRO A 172 0.18 -31.90 -14.56
C PRO A 172 -0.72 -32.47 -15.69
N PRO A 173 -0.16 -33.06 -16.75
CA PRO A 173 -0.92 -33.42 -17.94
C PRO A 173 -1.85 -34.62 -17.68
N SER A 174 -3.15 -34.47 -17.95
CA SER A 174 -4.13 -35.58 -17.87
C SER A 174 -4.25 -36.32 -19.22
N LYS A 175 -4.30 -37.64 -19.14
CA LYS A 175 -4.46 -38.58 -20.26
C LYS A 175 -5.85 -38.48 -20.92
N HIS A 176 -5.89 -38.83 -22.21
CA HIS A 176 -7.04 -38.88 -23.11
C HIS A 176 -8.30 -39.60 -22.57
N HIS A 177 -9.49 -39.01 -22.82
CA HIS A 177 -10.63 -39.70 -23.44
C HIS A 177 -11.71 -38.72 -23.95
N HIS A 178 -12.19 -38.96 -25.18
CA HIS A 178 -13.33 -38.29 -25.80
C HIS A 178 -14.66 -38.63 -25.10
N LYS A 179 -15.54 -37.63 -24.95
CA LYS A 179 -16.91 -37.59 -25.51
C LYS A 179 -17.62 -36.30 -25.10
N GLY A 180 -18.27 -35.65 -26.06
CA GLY A 180 -19.00 -34.39 -25.86
C GLY A 180 -20.36 -34.58 -25.19
N ALA A 181 -20.76 -33.57 -24.42
CA ALA A 181 -22.15 -33.27 -24.09
C ALA A 181 -22.23 -31.78 -23.68
N SER A 182 -23.25 -31.10 -24.20
CA SER A 182 -23.60 -29.71 -23.90
C SER A 182 -24.22 -29.61 -22.52
N THR A 183 -23.70 -28.72 -21.66
CA THR A 183 -24.31 -28.45 -20.34
C THR A 183 -24.23 -26.96 -20.03
N LYS A 184 -25.41 -26.36 -19.80
CA LYS A 184 -25.62 -25.00 -19.30
C LYS A 184 -24.80 -24.78 -18.02
N ILE A 185 -23.97 -23.74 -18.01
CA ILE A 185 -23.23 -23.33 -16.81
C ILE A 185 -24.12 -22.35 -16.03
N LEU A 186 -24.74 -22.82 -14.95
CA LEU A 186 -25.19 -21.94 -13.87
C LEU A 186 -23.93 -21.38 -13.16
N PRO A 187 -23.94 -20.12 -12.70
CA PRO A 187 -22.87 -19.62 -11.86
C PRO A 187 -22.90 -20.33 -10.50
N PRO A 188 -21.75 -20.77 -9.95
CA PRO A 188 -21.70 -21.37 -8.62
C PRO A 188 -21.94 -20.31 -7.53
N ARG A 189 -22.65 -20.75 -6.48
CA ARG A 189 -22.93 -20.00 -5.24
C ARG A 189 -21.64 -19.71 -4.45
N GLU A 190 -21.73 -18.62 -3.69
CA GLU A 190 -20.83 -18.06 -2.67
C GLU A 190 -19.79 -19.00 -2.04
N GLU A 191 -18.58 -18.46 -1.85
CA GLU A 191 -17.90 -18.55 -0.56
C GLU A 191 -17.12 -17.25 -0.31
N ALA A 192 -17.61 -16.45 0.63
CA ALA A 192 -16.97 -15.25 1.12
C ALA A 192 -15.70 -15.63 1.90
N VAL A 193 -14.53 -15.46 1.30
CA VAL A 193 -13.25 -15.59 2.01
C VAL A 193 -12.89 -14.22 2.57
N ARG A 194 -13.35 -13.98 3.81
CA ARG A 194 -12.77 -12.99 4.73
C ARG A 194 -11.33 -13.42 5.05
N VAL A 195 -10.34 -12.65 4.64
CA VAL A 195 -9.02 -12.64 5.31
C VAL A 195 -8.49 -11.22 5.34
N LEU A 196 -8.34 -10.75 6.59
CA LEU A 196 -7.57 -9.65 7.17
C LEU A 196 -6.78 -8.74 6.21
#